data_AF-A0A7J2JQ67-F1
#
_entry.id   AF-A0A7J2JQ67-F1
#
_cell.length_a   1.000
_cell.length_b   1.000
_cell.length_c   1.000
_cell.angle_alpha   90.00
_cell.angle_beta   90.00
_cell.angle_gamma   90.00
#
_symmetry.space_group_name_H-M   'P 1'
#
loop_
_entity.id
_entity.type
_entity.pdbx_description
1 polymer ?
#
loop_
_entity_poly.entity_id
_entity_poly.type
_entity_poly.pdbx_seq_one_letter_code
_entity_poly.pdbx_strand_id
1 'polypeptide(L)'
;MEAKYIVLVIAVIASAIIIAYSLTLQGHENSPNSALKWSVTITYPLNQTMKEGSGGIGLSSYALTMALSFFSGGRLNETSIYVGPLGTVPTGNVTLVLTFSEETSVRIFTANSTVLIQGKDQEGLFAATDRLILTIAGEYALDLDKTGNYLIVVHPEQGHKVGLQWLGRLPISEVRRVPIYLHGEAVNLRKMLLGPYSP
;
A
#
# COMPACT_ATOMS: atom_id res chain seq x y z
N MET A 1 13.46 -47.34 -50.76
CA MET A 1 13.63 -47.18 -49.30
C MET A 1 12.47 -47.86 -48.62
N GLU A 2 12.77 -48.93 -47.89
CA GLU A 2 11.78 -49.83 -47.30
C GLU A 2 10.91 -49.07 -46.29
N ALA A 3 9.59 -49.36 -46.27
CA ALA A 3 8.61 -48.73 -45.37
C ALA A 3 9.04 -48.71 -43.89
N LYS A 4 9.93 -49.64 -43.49
CA LYS A 4 10.59 -49.68 -42.18
C LYS A 4 11.35 -48.40 -41.84
N TYR A 5 12.06 -47.79 -42.79
CA TYR A 5 12.80 -46.54 -42.58
C TYR A 5 11.86 -45.35 -42.38
N ILE A 6 10.74 -45.32 -43.11
CA ILE A 6 9.74 -44.25 -42.98
C ILE A 6 9.07 -44.31 -41.60
N VAL A 7 8.71 -45.51 -41.13
CA VAL A 7 8.13 -45.70 -39.79
C VAL A 7 9.11 -45.29 -38.69
N LEU A 8 10.39 -45.62 -38.86
CA LEU A 8 11.44 -45.27 -37.88
C LEU A 8 11.67 -43.75 -37.82
N VAL A 9 11.69 -43.07 -38.97
CA VAL A 9 11.81 -41.61 -39.03
C VAL A 9 10.61 -40.91 -38.39
N ILE A 10 9.39 -41.39 -38.66
CA ILE A 10 8.17 -40.84 -38.04
C ILE A 10 8.18 -41.05 -36.52
N ALA A 11 8.61 -42.23 -36.05
CA ALA A 11 8.69 -42.52 -34.61
C ALA A 11 9.71 -41.61 -33.89
N VAL A 12 10.87 -41.36 -34.51
CA VAL A 12 11.89 -40.45 -33.94
C VAL A 12 11.37 -39.01 -33.90
N ILE A 13 10.72 -38.53 -34.97
CA ILE A 13 10.13 -37.19 -35.00
C ILE A 13 9.02 -37.05 -33.96
N ALA A 14 8.14 -38.04 -33.84
CA ALA A 14 7.07 -38.04 -32.84
C ALA A 14 7.63 -38.02 -31.41
N SER A 15 8.69 -38.81 -31.14
CA SER A 15 9.34 -38.81 -29.83
C SER A 15 10.03 -37.49 -29.51
N ALA A 16 10.69 -36.85 -30.50
CA ALA A 16 11.31 -35.55 -30.33
C ALA A 16 10.27 -34.44 -30.09
N ILE A 17 9.12 -34.49 -30.77
CA ILE A 17 8.00 -33.58 -30.55
C ILE A 17 7.42 -33.80 -29.15
N ILE A 18 7.20 -35.05 -28.71
CA ILE A 18 6.68 -35.33 -27.37
C ILE A 18 7.67 -34.86 -26.31
N ILE A 19 8.98 -35.06 -26.47
CA ILE A 19 10.00 -34.58 -25.53
C ILE A 19 10.06 -33.04 -25.52
N ALA A 20 10.02 -32.39 -26.68
CA ALA A 20 9.98 -30.93 -26.78
C ALA A 20 8.69 -30.34 -26.18
N TYR A 21 7.55 -31.01 -26.38
CA TYR A 21 6.26 -30.65 -25.80
C TYR A 21 6.25 -30.90 -24.29
N SER A 22 6.89 -31.97 -23.82
CA SER A 22 7.06 -32.28 -22.40
C SER A 22 7.99 -31.28 -21.71
N LEU A 23 9.07 -30.85 -22.36
CA LEU A 23 9.98 -29.81 -21.86
C LEU A 23 9.35 -28.41 -21.85
N THR A 24 8.45 -28.12 -22.80
CA THR A 24 7.68 -26.87 -22.80
C THR A 24 6.50 -26.89 -21.81
N LEU A 25 5.91 -28.06 -21.54
CA LEU A 25 4.90 -28.25 -20.47
C LEU A 25 5.52 -28.36 -19.07
N GLN A 26 6.75 -28.86 -18.93
CA GLN A 26 7.53 -28.84 -17.68
C GLN A 26 8.11 -27.44 -17.36
N GLY A 27 7.88 -26.46 -18.22
CA GLY A 27 8.21 -25.04 -17.99
C GLY A 27 7.07 -24.22 -17.37
N HIS A 28 5.99 -24.83 -16.91
CA HIS A 28 4.98 -24.23 -16.02
C HIS A 28 4.70 -25.17 -14.85
N GLU A 29 5.76 -25.72 -14.24
CA GLU A 29 5.67 -25.99 -12.82
C GLU A 29 5.24 -24.69 -12.16
N ASN A 30 4.00 -24.70 -11.66
CA ASN A 30 3.50 -23.80 -10.65
C ASN A 30 4.51 -23.79 -9.51
N SER A 31 5.53 -22.93 -9.61
CA SER A 31 6.34 -22.58 -8.48
C SER A 31 5.37 -22.06 -7.43
N PRO A 32 5.26 -22.66 -6.23
CA PRO A 32 4.42 -22.12 -5.17
C PRO A 32 4.96 -20.80 -4.61
N ASN A 33 5.92 -20.15 -5.27
CA ASN A 33 6.44 -18.83 -4.96
C ASN A 33 5.85 -17.75 -5.89
N SER A 34 4.53 -17.73 -6.09
CA SER A 34 3.87 -16.45 -6.35
C SER A 34 4.01 -15.62 -5.07
N ALA A 35 5.14 -14.93 -4.93
CA ALA A 35 5.40 -14.01 -3.84
C ALA A 35 4.13 -13.15 -3.65
N LEU A 36 3.51 -13.24 -2.48
CA LEU A 36 2.29 -12.52 -2.11
C LEU A 36 2.42 -11.05 -2.58
N LYS A 37 1.81 -10.70 -3.73
CA LYS A 37 1.93 -9.36 -4.29
C LYS A 37 1.02 -8.47 -3.47
N TRP A 38 1.60 -7.75 -2.51
CA TRP A 38 0.92 -6.70 -1.73
C TRP A 38 1.07 -5.34 -2.42
N SER A 39 -0.03 -4.62 -2.62
CA SER A 39 -0.07 -3.34 -3.34
C SER A 39 -0.82 -2.28 -2.54
N VAL A 40 -0.33 -1.05 -2.57
CA VAL A 40 -1.01 0.09 -1.96
C VAL A 40 -1.35 1.06 -3.07
N THR A 41 -2.61 1.46 -3.17
CA THR A 41 -3.06 2.46 -4.14
C THR A 41 -3.35 3.76 -3.42
N ILE A 42 -2.83 4.89 -3.91
CA ILE A 42 -3.18 6.22 -3.39
C ILE A 42 -3.99 6.97 -4.46
N THR A 43 -5.16 7.50 -4.09
CA THR A 43 -6.07 8.21 -5.02
C THR A 43 -6.53 9.56 -4.50
N TYR A 44 -6.82 10.45 -5.46
CA TYR A 44 -7.31 11.81 -5.23
C TYR A 44 -8.50 12.11 -6.15
N PRO A 45 -9.48 12.91 -5.72
CA PRO A 45 -10.62 13.30 -6.56
C PRO A 45 -10.21 14.27 -7.67
N LEU A 46 -10.55 13.93 -8.92
CA LEU A 46 -10.23 14.66 -10.18
C LEU A 46 -10.62 16.15 -10.18
N ASN A 47 -11.74 16.52 -9.53
CA ASN A 47 -12.32 17.87 -9.66
C ASN A 47 -12.11 18.78 -8.44
N GLN A 48 -11.56 18.26 -7.33
CA GLN A 48 -11.36 19.03 -6.08
C GLN A 48 -9.89 19.37 -5.82
N THR A 49 -8.97 18.71 -6.53
CA THR A 49 -7.51 18.80 -6.35
C THR A 49 -6.84 19.94 -7.13
N MET A 50 -7.58 20.71 -7.93
CA MET A 50 -7.02 21.84 -8.71
C MET A 50 -7.32 23.23 -8.15
N LYS A 51 -7.94 23.33 -6.96
CA LYS A 51 -8.00 24.57 -6.16
C LYS A 51 -7.00 24.47 -5.00
N GLU A 52 -6.67 25.62 -4.40
CA GLU A 52 -5.74 25.77 -3.25
C GLU A 52 -5.81 24.56 -2.30
N GLY A 53 -4.70 23.81 -2.16
CA GLY A 53 -4.64 22.56 -1.39
C GLY A 53 -4.02 21.36 -2.13
N SER A 54 -3.76 21.47 -3.44
CA SER A 54 -3.10 20.44 -4.25
C SER A 54 -1.73 20.01 -3.71
N GLY A 55 -0.94 20.96 -3.21
CA GLY A 55 0.35 20.70 -2.56
C GLY A 55 0.21 19.89 -1.27
N GLY A 56 -0.84 20.13 -0.49
CA GLY A 56 -1.13 19.39 0.74
C GLY A 56 -1.41 17.90 0.47
N ILE A 57 -2.17 17.60 -0.58
CA ILE A 57 -2.44 16.22 -0.99
C ILE A 57 -1.16 15.52 -1.44
N GLY A 58 -0.32 16.18 -2.25
CA GLY A 58 0.96 15.63 -2.69
C GLY A 58 1.90 15.31 -1.52
N LEU A 59 2.06 16.24 -0.57
CA LEU A 59 2.89 16.05 0.63
C LEU A 59 2.37 14.93 1.52
N SER A 60 1.05 14.87 1.73
CA SER A 60 0.41 13.82 2.53
C SER A 60 0.65 12.43 1.95
N SER A 61 0.56 12.32 0.63
CA SER A 61 0.76 11.07 -0.09
C SER A 61 2.20 10.58 -0.04
N TYR A 62 3.15 11.52 -0.15
CA TYR A 62 4.57 11.24 0.04
C TYR A 62 4.87 10.75 1.47
N ALA A 63 4.35 11.44 2.48
CA ALA A 63 4.54 11.06 3.89
C ALA A 63 3.97 9.66 4.19
N LEU A 64 2.77 9.34 3.68
CA LEU A 64 2.17 8.02 3.82
C LEU A 64 2.99 6.93 3.12
N THR A 65 3.45 7.19 1.89
CA THR A 65 4.28 6.25 1.13
C THR A 65 5.57 5.94 1.90
N MET A 66 6.23 6.95 2.44
CA MET A 66 7.43 6.81 3.26
C MET A 66 7.17 5.98 4.52
N ALA A 67 6.10 6.28 5.26
CA ALA A 67 5.75 5.54 6.47
C ALA A 67 5.44 4.07 6.18
N LEU A 68 4.62 3.79 5.16
CA LEU A 68 4.27 2.42 4.77
C LEU A 68 5.50 1.65 4.28
N SER A 69 6.34 2.29 3.47
CA SER A 69 7.59 1.68 2.98
C SER A 69 8.51 1.33 4.14
N PHE A 70 8.70 2.25 5.09
CA PHE A 70 9.50 2.01 6.30
C PHE A 70 9.00 0.78 7.09
N PHE A 71 7.71 0.76 7.46
CA PHE A 71 7.19 -0.33 8.28
C PHE A 71 7.05 -1.66 7.53
N SER A 72 6.97 -1.64 6.19
CA SER A 72 6.99 -2.85 5.36
C SER A 72 8.41 -3.38 5.05
N GLY A 73 9.46 -2.68 5.48
CA GLY A 73 10.85 -2.99 5.09
C GLY A 73 11.11 -2.82 3.58
N GLY A 74 10.40 -1.88 2.94
CA GLY A 74 10.52 -1.59 1.51
C GLY A 74 9.82 -2.58 0.57
N ARG A 75 8.98 -3.49 1.10
CA ARG A 75 8.39 -4.61 0.33
C ARG A 75 7.02 -4.30 -0.30
N LEU A 76 6.69 -3.02 -0.47
CA LEU A 76 5.46 -2.62 -1.17
C LEU A 76 5.66 -2.81 -2.67
N ASN A 77 4.89 -3.72 -3.27
CA ASN A 77 5.16 -4.24 -4.61
C ASN A 77 4.61 -3.35 -5.73
N GLU A 78 3.97 -2.23 -5.39
CA GLU A 78 3.62 -1.08 -6.23
C GLU A 78 2.85 -0.09 -5.32
N THR A 79 3.31 1.16 -5.23
CA THR A 79 2.47 2.26 -4.75
C THR A 79 1.91 2.97 -5.98
N SER A 80 0.80 2.47 -6.50
CA SER A 80 0.23 3.07 -7.69
C SER A 80 -0.63 4.26 -7.30
N ILE A 81 -0.22 5.45 -7.75
CA ILE A 81 -1.01 6.67 -7.58
C ILE A 81 -2.04 6.70 -8.70
N TYR A 82 -3.28 6.35 -8.40
CA TYR A 82 -4.36 6.34 -9.39
C TYR A 82 -5.33 7.46 -9.07
N VAL A 83 -5.58 8.35 -10.02
CA VAL A 83 -6.59 9.40 -9.86
C VAL A 83 -7.90 8.90 -10.46
N GLY A 84 -8.94 8.72 -9.65
CA GLY A 84 -10.23 8.21 -10.15
C GLY A 84 -11.39 8.42 -9.18
N PRO A 85 -12.65 8.39 -9.68
CA PRO A 85 -13.84 8.42 -8.82
C PRO A 85 -13.84 7.31 -7.76
N LEU A 86 -14.49 7.55 -6.62
CA LEU A 86 -14.85 6.48 -5.67
C LEU A 86 -15.57 5.35 -6.43
N GLY A 87 -15.03 4.13 -6.37
CA GLY A 87 -15.56 2.96 -7.08
C GLY A 87 -14.87 2.60 -8.40
N THR A 88 -13.92 3.41 -8.90
CA THR A 88 -13.09 3.04 -10.06
C THR A 88 -11.70 2.53 -9.67
N VAL A 89 -11.39 2.50 -8.37
CA VAL A 89 -10.11 1.95 -7.90
C VAL A 89 -10.18 0.43 -8.06
N PRO A 90 -9.25 -0.19 -8.80
CA PRO A 90 -9.24 -1.63 -8.97
C PRO A 90 -9.23 -2.32 -7.62
N THR A 91 -10.12 -3.29 -7.42
CA THR A 91 -10.09 -4.17 -6.25
C THR A 91 -8.73 -4.85 -6.14
N GLY A 92 -8.08 -4.68 -4.99
CA GLY A 92 -6.73 -5.13 -4.68
C GLY A 92 -6.32 -4.64 -3.28
N ASN A 93 -5.15 -5.08 -2.82
CA ASN A 93 -4.73 -5.14 -1.41
C ASN A 93 -5.13 -3.98 -0.48
N VAL A 94 -4.72 -2.72 -0.67
CA VAL A 94 -5.25 -1.55 0.08
C VAL A 94 -5.38 -0.32 -0.80
N THR A 95 -6.43 0.46 -0.59
CA THR A 95 -6.64 1.77 -1.23
C THR A 95 -6.66 2.89 -0.18
N LEU A 96 -5.89 3.95 -0.40
CA LEU A 96 -5.87 5.17 0.39
C LEU A 96 -6.42 6.32 -0.47
N VAL A 97 -7.48 6.98 0.00
CA VAL A 97 -8.13 8.10 -0.68
C VAL A 97 -7.83 9.36 0.12
N LEU A 98 -7.22 10.38 -0.47
CA LEU A 98 -7.02 11.68 0.17
C LEU A 98 -7.95 12.72 -0.45
N THR A 99 -8.69 13.44 0.38
CA THR A 99 -9.68 14.43 -0.09
C THR A 99 -9.85 15.58 0.89
N PHE A 100 -10.32 16.72 0.37
CA PHE A 100 -10.92 17.75 1.21
C PHE A 100 -12.41 17.46 1.41
N SER A 101 -12.93 17.77 2.59
CA SER A 101 -14.33 17.57 2.98
C SER A 101 -14.69 18.54 4.11
N GLU A 102 -15.94 18.66 4.56
CA GLU A 102 -16.26 19.55 5.69
C GLU A 102 -15.74 19.06 7.05
N GLU A 103 -15.17 17.85 7.09
CA GLU A 103 -14.69 17.17 8.29
C GLU A 103 -13.22 16.75 8.16
N THR A 104 -12.51 16.79 9.29
CA THR A 104 -11.17 16.21 9.44
C THR A 104 -11.27 14.84 10.11
N SER A 105 -11.00 13.76 9.36
CA SER A 105 -11.14 12.39 9.87
C SER A 105 -10.39 11.36 9.04
N VAL A 106 -10.22 10.17 9.60
CA VAL A 106 -9.85 8.97 8.85
C VAL A 106 -11.02 7.99 8.90
N ARG A 107 -11.48 7.51 7.75
CA ARG A 107 -12.57 6.53 7.64
C ARG A 107 -12.05 5.26 7.00
N ILE A 108 -12.36 4.12 7.59
CA ILE A 108 -11.82 2.82 7.18
C ILE A 108 -12.97 1.91 6.81
N PHE A 109 -13.02 1.52 5.54
CA PHE A 109 -14.01 0.62 4.97
C PHE A 109 -13.36 -0.75 4.78
N THR A 110 -13.64 -1.67 5.72
CA THR A 110 -12.93 -2.95 5.78
C THR A 110 -13.38 -3.92 4.70
N ALA A 111 -14.63 -3.81 4.24
CA ALA A 111 -15.20 -4.65 3.19
C ALA A 111 -14.46 -4.55 1.84
N ASN A 112 -13.79 -3.43 1.58
CA ASN A 112 -13.06 -3.17 0.33
C ASN A 112 -11.65 -2.61 0.56
N SER A 113 -11.08 -2.83 1.76
CA SER A 113 -9.72 -2.40 2.13
C SER A 113 -9.42 -0.93 1.79
N THR A 114 -10.40 -0.04 1.98
CA THR A 114 -10.29 1.37 1.63
C THR A 114 -10.16 2.25 2.86
N VAL A 115 -9.19 3.15 2.86
CA VAL A 115 -8.99 4.17 3.90
C VAL A 115 -9.12 5.53 3.27
N LEU A 116 -10.08 6.30 3.76
CA LEU A 116 -10.36 7.66 3.33
C LEU A 116 -9.79 8.63 4.38
N ILE A 117 -8.82 9.43 3.98
CA ILE A 117 -8.19 10.49 4.77
C ILE A 117 -8.79 11.83 4.31
N GLN A 118 -9.44 12.53 5.23
CA GLN A 118 -10.19 13.75 4.93
C GLN A 118 -9.71 14.90 5.80
N GLY A 119 -9.60 16.08 5.21
CA GLY A 119 -9.33 17.32 5.91
C GLY A 119 -10.28 18.43 5.49
N LYS A 120 -10.63 19.33 6.42
CA LYS A 120 -11.37 20.55 6.10
C LYS A 120 -10.60 21.53 5.23
N ASP A 121 -9.31 21.57 5.47
CA ASP A 121 -8.32 22.40 4.81
C ASP A 121 -7.00 21.62 4.79
N GLN A 122 -5.91 22.27 4.35
CA GLN A 122 -4.59 21.65 4.31
C GLN A 122 -4.10 21.20 5.69
N GLU A 123 -4.36 22.00 6.74
CA GLU A 123 -3.94 21.68 8.10
C GLU A 123 -4.70 20.45 8.63
N GLY A 124 -6.02 20.41 8.42
CA GLY A 124 -6.84 19.26 8.73
C GLY A 124 -6.40 18.00 7.97
N LEU A 125 -6.06 18.13 6.69
CA LEU A 125 -5.57 17.00 5.90
C LEU A 125 -4.23 16.47 6.44
N PHE A 126 -3.32 17.37 6.83
CA PHE A 126 -2.07 17.00 7.49
C PHE A 126 -2.31 16.32 8.83
N ALA A 127 -3.20 16.84 9.66
CA ALA A 127 -3.57 16.21 10.93
C ALA A 127 -4.16 14.81 10.74
N ALA A 128 -5.04 14.62 9.74
CA ALA A 128 -5.59 13.30 9.41
C ALA A 128 -4.54 12.33 8.86
N THR A 129 -3.58 12.85 8.09
CA THR A 129 -2.44 12.07 7.58
C THR A 129 -1.52 11.62 8.70
N ASP A 130 -1.10 12.55 9.56
CA ASP A 130 -0.28 12.29 10.75
C ASP A 130 -1.00 11.31 11.69
N ARG A 131 -2.33 11.41 11.80
CA ARG A 131 -3.15 10.48 12.58
C ARG A 131 -3.06 9.06 12.03
N LEU A 132 -3.07 8.88 10.72
CA LEU A 132 -2.90 7.57 10.10
C LEU A 132 -1.47 7.05 10.28
N ILE A 133 -0.45 7.88 10.08
CA ILE A 133 0.96 7.53 10.32
C ILE A 133 1.16 7.06 11.77
N LEU A 134 0.63 7.81 12.74
CA LEU A 134 0.69 7.46 14.15
C LEU A 134 -0.02 6.13 14.46
N THR A 135 -1.11 5.83 13.74
CA THR A 135 -1.83 4.55 13.87
C THR A 135 -1.00 3.39 13.34
N ILE A 136 -0.32 3.57 12.20
CA ILE A 136 0.58 2.58 11.63
C ILE A 136 1.76 2.34 12.59
N ALA A 137 2.37 3.43 13.08
CA ALA A 137 3.50 3.36 14.01
C ALA A 137 3.11 2.70 15.34
N GLY A 138 1.94 2.99 15.89
CA GLY A 138 1.45 2.43 17.16
C GLY A 138 2.49 2.54 18.27
N GLU A 139 2.88 1.42 18.87
CA GLU A 139 3.88 1.31 19.93
C GLU A 139 5.30 1.72 19.52
N TYR A 140 5.59 1.76 18.21
CA TYR A 140 6.91 2.16 17.71
C TYR A 140 7.10 3.67 17.70
N ALA A 141 6.03 4.46 17.88
CA ALA A 141 6.10 5.91 17.96
C ALA A 141 6.60 6.36 19.34
N LEU A 142 7.69 7.14 19.39
CA LEU A 142 8.27 7.64 20.62
C LEU A 142 7.78 9.06 20.94
N ASP A 143 8.17 10.02 20.12
CA ASP A 143 7.90 11.44 20.30
C ASP A 143 8.14 12.20 18.98
N LEU A 144 7.95 13.52 18.98
CA LEU A 144 8.37 14.39 17.90
C LEU A 144 9.82 14.83 18.08
N ASP A 145 10.45 15.19 16.97
CA ASP A 145 11.73 15.88 17.01
C ASP A 145 11.58 17.30 17.58
N LYS A 146 12.71 17.95 17.92
CA LYS A 146 12.69 19.31 18.51
C LYS A 146 12.00 20.35 17.63
N THR A 147 11.95 20.12 16.32
CA THR A 147 11.34 21.06 15.37
C THR A 147 9.87 20.74 15.07
N GLY A 148 9.35 19.60 15.56
CA GLY A 148 7.99 19.13 15.28
C GLY A 148 7.74 18.75 13.83
N ASN A 149 8.80 18.57 13.02
CA ASN A 149 8.70 18.20 11.61
C ASN A 149 8.77 16.68 11.40
N TYR A 150 9.20 15.93 12.41
CA TYR A 150 9.36 14.49 12.32
C TYR A 150 8.78 13.77 13.54
N LEU A 151 8.08 12.67 13.29
CA LEU A 151 7.74 11.67 14.28
C LEU A 151 8.93 10.71 14.43
N ILE A 152 9.54 10.68 15.60
CA ILE A 152 10.60 9.75 15.93
C ILE A 152 9.99 8.39 16.23
N VAL A 153 10.37 7.40 15.43
CA VAL A 153 9.95 6.00 15.57
C VAL A 153 11.14 5.08 15.77
N VAL A 154 10.91 3.92 16.38
CA VAL A 154 11.89 2.83 16.47
C VAL A 154 11.60 1.81 15.37
N HIS A 155 12.62 1.42 14.61
CA HIS A 155 12.47 0.35 13.64
C HIS A 155 12.11 -0.96 14.35
N PRO A 156 11.01 -1.65 13.97
CA PRO A 156 10.50 -2.83 14.69
C PRO A 156 11.54 -3.95 14.82
N GLU A 157 12.26 -4.25 13.74
CA GLU A 157 13.26 -5.33 13.72
C GLU A 157 14.67 -4.89 14.15
N GLN A 158 15.10 -3.68 13.76
CA GLN A 158 16.50 -3.23 13.93
C GLN A 158 16.73 -2.39 15.18
N GLY A 159 15.67 -1.88 15.82
CA GLY A 159 15.75 -1.13 17.07
C GLY A 159 16.37 0.28 16.97
N HIS A 160 16.83 0.72 15.80
CA HIS A 160 17.36 2.07 15.61
C HIS A 160 16.24 3.11 15.45
N LYS A 161 16.53 4.37 15.74
CA LYS A 161 15.57 5.48 15.65
C LYS A 161 15.60 6.14 14.27
N VAL A 162 14.43 6.44 13.73
CA VAL A 162 14.24 7.16 12.45
C VAL A 162 13.18 8.25 12.63
N GLY A 163 13.31 9.34 11.88
CA GLY A 163 12.26 10.36 11.77
C GLY A 163 11.37 10.09 10.55
N LEU A 164 10.07 9.90 10.77
CA LEU A 164 9.06 9.91 9.71
C LEU A 164 8.49 11.32 9.57
N GLN A 165 8.13 11.72 8.35
CA GLN A 165 7.58 13.05 8.10
C GLN A 165 6.33 13.30 8.94
N TRP A 166 6.30 14.44 9.64
CA TRP A 166 5.16 14.92 10.43
C TRP A 166 4.72 16.26 9.87
N LEU A 167 3.56 16.30 9.22
CA LEU A 167 3.17 17.40 8.35
C LEU A 167 2.44 18.50 9.10
N GLY A 168 1.57 18.13 10.02
CA GLY A 168 0.70 19.05 10.76
C GLY A 168 1.45 19.87 11.79
N ARG A 169 2.66 19.44 12.21
CA ARG A 169 3.44 20.03 13.30
C ARG A 169 2.68 20.13 14.63
N LEU A 170 1.57 19.40 14.73
CA LEU A 170 0.74 19.33 15.92
C LEU A 170 1.34 18.33 16.91
N PRO A 171 1.18 18.54 18.22
CA PRO A 171 1.56 17.55 19.23
C PRO A 171 0.85 16.21 18.99
N ILE A 172 1.52 15.10 19.33
CA ILE A 172 0.94 13.74 19.22
C ILE A 172 -0.43 13.66 19.93
N SER A 173 -0.58 14.32 21.08
CA SER A 173 -1.84 14.34 21.83
C SER A 173 -3.00 14.98 21.08
N GLU A 174 -2.72 15.98 20.24
CA GLU A 174 -3.74 16.65 19.43
C GLU A 174 -4.08 15.83 18.20
N VAL A 175 -3.07 15.32 17.51
CA VAL A 175 -3.27 14.42 16.37
C VAL A 175 -4.11 13.21 16.78
N ARG A 176 -3.88 12.61 17.95
CA ARG A 176 -4.69 11.49 18.48
C ARG A 176 -6.19 11.77 18.57
N ARG A 177 -6.60 13.05 18.69
CA ARG A 177 -8.01 13.45 18.76
C ARG A 177 -8.71 13.42 17.40
N VAL A 178 -7.96 13.41 16.30
CA VAL A 178 -8.54 13.24 14.97
C VAL A 178 -9.25 11.88 14.92
N PRO A 179 -10.56 11.86 14.62
CA PRO A 179 -11.37 10.65 14.73
C PRO A 179 -10.98 9.64 13.65
N ILE A 180 -10.96 8.36 14.05
CA ILE A 180 -10.90 7.22 13.13
C ILE A 180 -12.23 6.48 13.21
N TYR A 181 -12.98 6.48 12.10
CA TYR A 181 -14.23 5.74 11.98
C TYR A 181 -13.98 4.41 11.28
N LEU A 182 -14.38 3.31 11.93
CA LEU A 182 -14.33 1.98 11.35
C LEU A 182 -15.71 1.57 10.85
N HIS A 183 -15.80 1.27 9.55
CA HIS A 183 -17.00 0.81 8.87
C HIS A 183 -16.82 -0.67 8.49
N GLY A 184 -17.50 -1.55 9.23
CA GLY A 184 -17.44 -3.00 9.07
C GLY A 184 -16.89 -3.69 10.33
N GLU A 185 -16.38 -4.91 10.17
CA GLU A 185 -15.85 -5.70 11.29
C GLU A 185 -14.53 -5.13 11.83
N ALA A 186 -14.23 -5.46 13.10
CA ALA A 186 -12.96 -5.09 13.73
C ALA A 186 -11.77 -5.76 13.02
N VAL A 187 -10.76 -4.97 12.66
CA VAL A 187 -9.53 -5.47 12.01
C VAL A 187 -8.30 -4.86 12.66
N ASN A 188 -7.17 -5.58 12.60
CA ASN A 188 -5.88 -4.98 12.91
C ASN A 188 -5.50 -4.02 11.77
N LEU A 189 -5.60 -2.72 12.02
CA LEU A 189 -5.36 -1.68 11.00
C LEU A 189 -3.95 -1.72 10.43
N ARG A 190 -2.93 -1.97 11.25
CA ARG A 190 -1.55 -2.09 10.76
C ARG A 190 -1.42 -3.27 9.81
N LYS A 191 -1.98 -4.43 10.17
CA LYS A 191 -1.99 -5.62 9.31
C LYS A 191 -2.81 -5.41 8.04
N MET A 192 -3.91 -4.67 8.12
CA MET A 192 -4.68 -4.28 6.94
C MET A 192 -3.83 -3.39 6.02
N LEU A 193 -3.10 -2.40 6.55
CA LEU A 193 -2.34 -1.43 5.76
C LEU A 193 -1.01 -1.98 5.19
N LEU A 194 -0.34 -2.86 5.93
CA LEU A 194 0.99 -3.40 5.59
C LEU A 194 0.93 -4.85 5.06
N GLY A 195 -0.23 -5.49 5.15
CA GLY A 195 -0.46 -6.85 4.68
C GLY A 195 0.46 -7.87 5.35
N PRO A 196 1.09 -8.79 4.58
CA PRO A 196 2.00 -9.81 5.12
C PRO A 196 3.32 -9.23 5.64
N TYR A 197 3.58 -7.93 5.41
CA TYR A 197 4.79 -7.23 5.83
C TYR A 197 4.57 -6.37 7.08
N SER A 198 3.43 -6.52 7.75
CA SER A 198 3.26 -5.94 9.08
C SER A 198 4.26 -6.58 10.05
N PRO A 199 5.05 -5.79 10.78
CA PRO A 199 5.82 -6.28 11.92
C PRO A 199 4.91 -6.72 13.07
#